data_AF-A0A4V5TTG8-F1
#
_entry.id   AF-A0A4V5TTG8-F1
#
_cell.length_a   1.000
_cell.length_b   1.000
_cell.length_c   1.000
_cell.angle_alpha   90.00
_cell.angle_beta   90.00
_cell.angle_gamma   90.00
#
_symmetry.space_group_name_H-M   'P 1'
#
loop_
_entity.id
_entity.type
_entity.pdbx_description
1 polymer ?
#
loop_
_entity_poly.entity_id
_entity_poly.type
_entity_poly.pdbx_seq_one_letter_code
_entity_poly.pdbx_strand_id
1 'polypeptide(L)'
;LETYPGEQFNYASINYDILGLVIQKVTNQSFEQYVQNNILNQFNMGNTFLFRKDVAKYDMSKGYKIGFLKPIEFNAPIYRGNTPAGYFISNNEDMEKWIRMQLGIYGLSDDQQKAIYSTHIPNRSVPPSGDGSSYAGGWQVFQNGPGEISHAGSNPNFSSFVVFHPQEKLGVAVMANMNSDYTQNIGQAIMDTLVGESVVTNGKDTYKSIDAFSVTVLLFMVPFSIITLYFIFIVMIQVYKKKRKLEKNKFK
;
A
#
# COMPACT_ATOMS: atom_id res chain seq x y z
N LEU A 1 -0.22 -10.24 -22.09
CA LEU A 1 -0.45 -10.93 -20.80
C LEU A 1 0.69 -11.91 -20.62
N GLU A 2 1.20 -12.05 -19.40
CA GLU A 2 2.30 -12.99 -19.10
C GLU A 2 1.80 -14.45 -19.01
N THR A 3 0.51 -14.66 -18.71
CA THR A 3 -0.18 -15.96 -18.66
C THR A 3 -1.61 -15.85 -19.21
N TYR A 4 -2.29 -16.98 -19.48
CA TYR A 4 -3.71 -16.92 -19.83
C TYR A 4 -4.59 -16.59 -18.61
N PRO A 5 -5.74 -15.93 -18.80
CA PRO A 5 -6.67 -15.66 -17.72
C PRO A 5 -7.09 -16.94 -16.98
N GLY A 6 -6.94 -16.95 -15.66
CA GLY A 6 -7.33 -18.07 -14.80
C GLY A 6 -6.26 -19.14 -14.58
N GLU A 7 -5.06 -19.02 -15.16
CA GLU A 7 -3.97 -19.98 -14.93
C GLU A 7 -3.14 -19.69 -13.68
N GLN A 8 -2.98 -18.41 -13.33
CA GLN A 8 -2.17 -17.97 -12.21
C GLN A 8 -2.79 -16.76 -11.52
N PHE A 9 -2.50 -16.61 -10.24
CA PHE A 9 -2.82 -15.41 -9.49
C PHE A 9 -1.66 -14.41 -9.57
N ASN A 10 -1.96 -13.21 -10.07
CA ASN A 10 -1.07 -12.05 -10.04
C ASN A 10 -1.86 -10.83 -9.54
N TYR A 11 -1.44 -10.27 -8.41
CA TYR A 11 -2.09 -9.08 -7.87
C TYR A 11 -1.79 -7.85 -8.74
N ALA A 12 -2.84 -7.16 -9.18
CA ALA A 12 -2.72 -5.87 -9.86
C ALA A 12 -3.87 -4.96 -9.43
N SER A 13 -3.54 -3.80 -8.88
CA SER A 13 -4.53 -2.83 -8.38
C SER A 13 -5.53 -2.40 -9.46
N ILE A 14 -5.09 -2.30 -10.71
CA ILE A 14 -5.94 -1.93 -11.86
C ILE A 14 -7.13 -2.89 -12.07
N ASN A 15 -7.05 -4.13 -11.57
CA ASN A 15 -8.18 -5.06 -11.63
C ASN A 15 -9.39 -4.52 -10.85
N TYR A 16 -9.16 -3.83 -9.73
CA TYR A 16 -10.22 -3.19 -8.94
C TYR A 16 -10.76 -1.93 -9.59
N ASP A 17 -9.92 -1.20 -10.33
CA ASP A 17 -10.37 -0.03 -11.10
C ASP A 17 -11.35 -0.44 -12.21
N ILE A 18 -11.09 -1.59 -12.85
CA ILE A 18 -12.01 -2.20 -13.81
C ILE A 18 -13.33 -2.59 -13.14
N LEU A 19 -13.28 -3.18 -11.94
CA LEU A 19 -14.51 -3.49 -11.18
C LEU A 19 -15.30 -2.23 -10.82
N GLY A 20 -14.61 -1.14 -10.46
CA GLY A 20 -15.24 0.16 -10.27
C GLY A 20 -15.95 0.65 -11.53
N LEU A 21 -15.32 0.50 -12.71
CA LEU A 21 -15.96 0.82 -13.99
C LEU A 21 -17.17 -0.07 -14.28
N VAL A 22 -17.12 -1.37 -13.95
CA VAL A 22 -18.27 -2.28 -14.09
C VAL A 22 -19.44 -1.80 -13.23
N ILE A 23 -19.19 -1.46 -11.95
CA ILE A 23 -20.20 -0.89 -11.05
C ILE A 23 -20.82 0.36 -11.68
N GLN A 24 -20.00 1.26 -12.21
CA GLN A 24 -20.50 2.47 -12.88
C GLN A 24 -21.40 2.15 -14.08
N LYS A 25 -21.01 1.18 -14.90
CA LYS A 25 -21.77 0.80 -16.10
C LYS A 25 -23.09 0.12 -15.77
N VAL A 26 -23.11 -0.76 -14.77
CA VAL A 26 -24.31 -1.50 -14.36
C VAL A 26 -25.30 -0.59 -13.63
N THR A 27 -24.81 0.32 -12.79
CA THR A 27 -25.66 1.15 -11.91
C THR A 27 -26.02 2.49 -12.56
N ASN A 28 -25.30 2.90 -13.61
CA ASN A 28 -25.38 4.24 -14.20
C ASN A 28 -25.11 5.37 -13.18
N GLN A 29 -24.33 5.08 -12.12
CA GLN A 29 -23.87 6.04 -11.13
C GLN A 29 -22.34 6.14 -11.19
N SER A 30 -21.75 7.22 -10.65
CA SER A 30 -20.31 7.20 -10.36
C SER A 30 -20.01 6.17 -9.26
N PHE A 31 -18.81 5.57 -9.28
CA PHE A 31 -18.41 4.60 -8.27
C PHE A 31 -18.50 5.21 -6.87
N GLU A 32 -18.05 6.46 -6.75
CA GLU A 32 -18.04 7.20 -5.50
C GLU A 32 -19.46 7.46 -4.97
N GLN A 33 -20.42 7.84 -5.83
CA GLN A 33 -21.82 7.99 -5.41
C GLN A 33 -22.46 6.66 -5.04
N TYR A 34 -22.17 5.58 -5.78
CA TYR A 34 -22.71 4.27 -5.48
C TYR A 34 -22.25 3.79 -4.10
N VAL A 35 -20.94 3.88 -3.82
CA VAL A 35 -20.38 3.51 -2.53
C VAL A 35 -20.89 4.41 -1.40
N GLN A 36 -20.97 5.73 -1.63
CA GLN A 36 -21.51 6.66 -0.63
C GLN A 36 -22.93 6.27 -0.22
N ASN A 37 -23.80 5.98 -1.18
CA ASN A 37 -25.22 5.75 -0.91
C ASN A 37 -25.52 4.34 -0.40
N ASN A 38 -24.87 3.31 -0.98
CA ASN A 38 -25.20 1.90 -0.73
C ASN A 38 -24.27 1.23 0.28
N ILE A 39 -23.22 1.92 0.74
CA ILE A 39 -22.30 1.38 1.74
C ILE A 39 -22.13 2.40 2.86
N LEU A 40 -21.54 3.57 2.59
CA LEU A 40 -21.11 4.47 3.65
C LEU A 40 -22.28 5.06 4.44
N ASN A 41 -23.29 5.59 3.75
CA ASN A 41 -24.49 6.14 4.39
C ASN A 41 -25.32 5.04 5.06
N GLN A 42 -25.44 3.87 4.42
CA GLN A 42 -26.23 2.75 4.94
C GLN A 42 -25.68 2.21 6.27
N PHE A 43 -24.35 2.22 6.43
CA PHE A 43 -23.68 1.70 7.62
C PHE A 43 -23.12 2.78 8.54
N ASN A 44 -23.56 4.04 8.39
CA ASN A 44 -23.16 5.19 9.20
C ASN A 44 -21.63 5.41 9.24
N MET A 45 -20.95 5.21 8.11
CA MET A 45 -19.52 5.44 7.94
C MET A 45 -19.26 6.87 7.42
N GLY A 46 -19.65 7.87 8.20
CA GLY A 46 -19.62 9.28 7.82
C GLY A 46 -18.23 9.92 7.82
N ASN A 47 -17.20 9.22 8.31
CA ASN A 47 -15.81 9.64 8.32
C ASN A 47 -14.99 8.93 7.23
N THR A 48 -15.67 8.25 6.30
CA THR A 48 -15.04 7.59 5.15
C THR A 48 -15.34 8.36 3.88
N PHE A 49 -14.32 8.63 3.08
CA PHE A 49 -14.38 9.51 1.91
C PHE A 49 -13.69 8.89 0.70
N LEU A 50 -14.23 9.15 -0.49
CA LEU A 50 -13.67 8.70 -1.77
C LEU A 50 -13.01 9.82 -2.58
N PHE A 51 -13.19 11.08 -2.17
CA PHE A 51 -12.53 12.23 -2.77
C PHE A 51 -11.74 13.02 -1.72
N ARG A 52 -10.45 13.23 -1.97
CA ARG A 52 -9.58 14.00 -1.06
C ARG A 52 -10.08 15.42 -0.78
N LYS A 53 -10.74 16.06 -1.76
CA LYS A 53 -11.34 17.40 -1.59
C LYS A 53 -12.41 17.43 -0.50
N ASP A 54 -13.13 16.33 -0.29
CA ASP A 54 -14.21 16.25 0.69
C ASP A 54 -13.64 16.14 2.11
N VAL A 55 -12.41 15.64 2.23
CA VAL A 55 -11.64 15.54 3.48
C VAL A 55 -10.91 16.85 3.82
N ALA A 56 -10.71 17.75 2.87
CA ALA A 56 -9.91 18.97 3.08
C ALA A 56 -10.46 19.91 4.17
N LYS A 57 -11.74 19.77 4.52
CA LYS A 57 -12.40 20.50 5.62
C LYS A 57 -12.19 19.85 7.01
N TYR A 58 -11.60 18.67 7.06
CA TYR A 58 -11.29 17.92 8.28
C TYR A 58 -9.77 17.90 8.52
N ASP A 59 -9.37 17.60 9.74
CA ASP A 59 -7.96 17.47 10.14
C ASP A 59 -7.37 16.12 9.67
N MET A 60 -7.21 15.98 8.35
CA MET A 60 -6.61 14.79 7.74
C MET A 60 -5.11 14.75 8.05
N SER A 61 -4.61 13.58 8.47
CA SER A 61 -3.16 13.39 8.61
C SER A 61 -2.44 13.78 7.32
N LYS A 62 -1.30 14.48 7.48
CA LYS A 62 -0.32 14.64 6.42
C LYS A 62 0.28 13.29 6.07
N GLY A 63 0.61 13.07 4.80
CA GLY A 63 1.33 11.88 4.35
C GLY A 63 2.83 12.14 4.25
N TYR A 64 3.63 11.13 4.52
CA TYR A 64 5.08 11.21 4.56
C TYR A 64 5.73 10.13 3.70
N LYS A 65 6.93 10.41 3.21
CA LYS A 65 7.84 9.43 2.60
C LYS A 65 9.18 9.51 3.32
N ILE A 66 9.81 8.36 3.56
CA ILE A 66 11.18 8.36 4.06
C ILE A 66 12.12 8.96 3.00
N GLY A 67 12.99 9.86 3.43
CA GLY A 67 14.02 10.46 2.59
C GLY A 67 15.13 11.07 3.42
N PHE A 68 16.38 10.77 3.09
CA PHE A 68 17.54 11.23 3.86
C PHE A 68 17.45 10.85 5.35
N LEU A 69 17.08 9.59 5.62
CA LEU A 69 16.95 8.95 6.93
C LEU A 69 15.86 9.55 7.84
N LYS A 70 14.97 10.37 7.29
CA LYS A 70 13.89 11.03 8.06
C LYS A 70 12.57 11.06 7.28
N PRO A 71 11.42 11.16 7.96
CA PRO A 71 10.16 11.39 7.29
C PRO A 71 10.14 12.79 6.66
N ILE A 72 9.73 12.87 5.39
CA ILE A 72 9.52 14.10 4.65
C ILE A 72 8.07 14.15 4.21
N GLU A 73 7.38 15.25 4.49
CA GLU A 73 5.98 15.44 4.05
C GLU A 73 5.93 15.29 2.52
N PHE A 74 5.04 14.41 2.04
CA PHE A 74 4.93 14.07 0.64
C PHE A 74 3.46 14.05 0.21
N ASN A 75 3.12 14.94 -0.73
CA ASN A 75 1.81 14.98 -1.35
C ASN A 75 1.82 14.15 -2.63
N ALA A 76 1.42 12.88 -2.51
CA ALA A 76 1.31 11.99 -3.67
C ALA A 76 0.29 12.52 -4.69
N PRO A 77 0.57 12.38 -6.00
CA PRO A 77 -0.40 12.69 -7.04
C PRO A 77 -1.60 11.75 -6.96
N ILE A 78 -2.78 12.26 -7.32
CA ILE A 78 -4.04 11.52 -7.24
C ILE A 78 -4.52 11.22 -8.65
N TYR A 79 -4.91 9.98 -8.88
CA TYR A 79 -5.55 9.55 -10.12
C TYR A 79 -6.96 9.04 -9.85
N ARG A 80 -8.00 9.77 -10.27
CA ARG A 80 -9.39 9.41 -9.97
C ARG A 80 -9.74 7.96 -10.35
N GLY A 81 -9.17 7.42 -11.42
CA GLY A 81 -9.43 6.05 -11.84
C GLY A 81 -9.00 4.99 -10.83
N ASN A 82 -8.06 5.31 -9.94
CA ASN A 82 -7.53 4.43 -8.89
C ASN A 82 -8.37 4.45 -7.60
N THR A 83 -9.45 5.24 -7.55
CA THR A 83 -10.31 5.32 -6.36
C THR A 83 -10.84 3.97 -5.90
N PRO A 84 -11.36 3.09 -6.78
CA PRO A 84 -11.83 1.77 -6.39
C PRO A 84 -10.73 0.88 -5.79
N ALA A 85 -9.49 1.00 -6.26
CA ALA A 85 -8.41 0.15 -5.81
C ALA A 85 -7.74 0.60 -4.50
N GLY A 86 -7.69 1.89 -4.19
CA GLY A 86 -6.85 2.31 -3.05
C GLY A 86 -6.93 3.75 -2.56
N TYR A 87 -7.95 4.54 -2.92
CA TYR A 87 -8.09 5.93 -2.43
C TYR A 87 -9.26 6.18 -1.48
N PHE A 88 -9.72 5.14 -0.79
CA PHE A 88 -10.56 5.31 0.38
C PHE A 88 -9.75 5.99 1.49
N ILE A 89 -10.35 7.01 2.12
CA ILE A 89 -9.81 7.71 3.27
C ILE A 89 -10.78 7.46 4.43
N SER A 90 -10.31 6.92 5.54
CA SER A 90 -11.16 6.57 6.68
C SER A 90 -10.46 6.88 8.01
N ASN A 91 -11.15 6.63 9.12
CA ASN A 91 -10.63 6.76 10.48
C ASN A 91 -10.87 5.48 11.30
N ASN A 92 -10.39 5.47 12.54
CA ASN A 92 -10.52 4.34 13.45
C ASN A 92 -11.97 3.97 13.77
N GLU A 93 -12.86 4.96 13.90
CA GLU A 93 -14.27 4.73 14.22
C GLU A 93 -15.00 4.00 13.10
N ASP A 94 -14.81 4.42 11.85
CA ASP A 94 -15.45 3.76 10.72
C ASP A 94 -14.78 2.41 10.37
N MET A 95 -13.47 2.29 10.56
CA MET A 95 -12.78 1.01 10.40
C MET A 95 -13.20 -0.02 11.46
N GLU A 96 -13.54 0.39 12.69
CA GLU A 96 -14.13 -0.49 13.70
C GLU A 96 -15.49 -1.05 13.25
N LYS A 97 -16.37 -0.19 12.73
CA LYS A 97 -17.65 -0.62 12.13
C LYS A 97 -17.42 -1.57 10.95
N TRP A 98 -16.48 -1.24 10.06
CA TRP A 98 -16.12 -2.07 8.92
C TRP A 98 -15.66 -3.47 9.35
N ILE A 99 -14.73 -3.56 10.31
CA ILE A 99 -14.26 -4.84 10.86
C ILE A 99 -15.42 -5.62 11.48
N ARG A 100 -16.30 -4.97 12.25
CA ARG A 100 -17.45 -5.65 12.86
C ARG A 100 -18.43 -6.21 11.84
N MET A 101 -18.58 -5.55 10.69
CA MET A 101 -19.34 -6.09 9.55
C MET A 101 -18.67 -7.33 8.98
N GLN A 102 -17.34 -7.31 8.79
CA GLN A 102 -16.58 -8.49 8.34
C GLN A 102 -16.69 -9.66 9.32
N LEU A 103 -16.69 -9.39 10.63
CA LEU A 103 -16.83 -10.38 11.69
C LEU A 103 -18.28 -10.88 11.88
N GLY A 104 -19.26 -10.29 11.20
CA GLY A 104 -20.67 -10.65 11.34
C GLY A 104 -21.30 -10.27 12.69
N ILE A 105 -20.76 -9.25 13.36
CA ILE A 105 -21.21 -8.78 14.68
C ILE A 105 -21.72 -7.32 14.67
N TYR A 106 -22.03 -6.80 13.48
CA TYR A 106 -22.57 -5.45 13.28
C TYR A 106 -24.10 -5.38 13.27
N GLY A 107 -24.80 -6.53 13.20
CA GLY A 107 -26.27 -6.58 13.12
C GLY A 107 -26.82 -6.33 11.71
N LEU A 108 -26.19 -6.93 10.70
CA LEU A 108 -26.61 -6.88 9.31
C LEU A 108 -27.83 -7.78 9.06
N SER A 109 -28.59 -7.51 8.00
CA SER A 109 -29.59 -8.46 7.51
C SER A 109 -28.92 -9.72 6.97
N ASP A 110 -29.65 -10.84 6.91
CA ASP A 110 -29.12 -12.11 6.40
C ASP A 110 -28.53 -11.98 4.99
N ASP A 111 -29.16 -11.20 4.12
CA ASP A 111 -28.68 -10.99 2.75
C ASP A 111 -27.40 -10.16 2.71
N GLN A 112 -27.29 -9.14 3.55
CA GLN A 112 -26.06 -8.36 3.71
C GLN A 112 -24.92 -9.22 4.28
N GLN A 113 -25.22 -10.05 5.28
CA GLN A 113 -24.24 -10.95 5.89
C GLN A 113 -23.75 -11.99 4.88
N LYS A 114 -24.65 -12.57 4.07
CA LYS A 114 -24.30 -13.47 2.96
C LYS A 114 -23.45 -12.77 1.91
N ALA A 115 -23.78 -11.52 1.57
CA ALA A 115 -23.00 -10.74 0.61
C ALA A 115 -21.56 -10.54 1.11
N ILE A 116 -21.37 -10.15 2.38
CA ILE A 116 -20.04 -10.02 2.99
C ILE A 116 -19.30 -11.36 3.02
N TYR A 117 -19.95 -12.43 3.49
CA TYR A 117 -19.35 -13.75 3.54
C TYR A 117 -18.87 -14.22 2.16
N SER A 118 -19.62 -13.91 1.09
CA SER A 118 -19.18 -14.26 -0.27
C SER A 118 -17.87 -13.57 -0.69
N THR A 119 -17.56 -12.39 -0.13
CA THR A 119 -16.28 -11.70 -0.36
C THR A 119 -15.09 -12.40 0.32
N HIS A 120 -15.34 -13.26 1.30
CA HIS A 120 -14.30 -14.02 2.02
C HIS A 120 -13.96 -15.35 1.34
N ILE A 121 -14.74 -15.79 0.35
CA ILE A 121 -14.52 -17.06 -0.32
C ILE A 121 -13.39 -16.90 -1.35
N PRO A 122 -12.23 -17.54 -1.16
CA PRO A 122 -11.09 -17.38 -2.04
C PRO A 122 -11.23 -18.22 -3.30
N ASN A 123 -10.68 -17.71 -4.41
CA ASN A 123 -10.52 -18.55 -5.59
C ASN A 123 -9.38 -19.55 -5.37
N ARG A 124 -9.72 -20.85 -5.35
CA ARG A 124 -8.76 -21.96 -5.23
C ARG A 124 -8.56 -22.73 -6.54
N SER A 125 -9.02 -22.20 -7.68
CA SER A 125 -8.78 -22.81 -9.00
C SER A 125 -7.33 -22.67 -9.48
N VAL A 126 -6.54 -21.82 -8.80
CA VAL A 126 -5.12 -21.57 -9.07
C VAL A 126 -4.30 -21.84 -7.81
N PRO A 127 -3.00 -22.15 -7.93
CA PRO A 127 -2.13 -22.33 -6.77
C PRO A 127 -2.12 -21.09 -5.85
N PRO A 128 -1.92 -21.26 -4.53
CA PRO A 128 -1.73 -20.14 -3.62
C PRO A 128 -0.47 -19.33 -3.95
N SER A 129 -0.45 -18.10 -3.44
CA SER A 129 0.74 -17.26 -3.36
C SER A 129 1.81 -17.91 -2.49
N GLY A 130 3.06 -17.44 -2.60
CA GLY A 130 4.20 -18.00 -1.86
C GLY A 130 4.09 -17.92 -0.33
N ASP A 131 3.20 -17.07 0.18
CA ASP A 131 2.87 -16.94 1.60
C ASP A 131 1.77 -17.93 2.07
N GLY A 132 1.26 -18.77 1.16
CA GLY A 132 0.19 -19.73 1.45
C GLY A 132 -1.23 -19.14 1.40
N SER A 133 -1.39 -17.89 0.98
CA SER A 133 -2.71 -17.26 0.79
C SER A 133 -3.27 -17.55 -0.61
N SER A 134 -4.60 -17.50 -0.75
CA SER A 134 -5.20 -17.21 -2.06
C SER A 134 -6.19 -16.06 -1.91
N TYR A 135 -6.61 -15.52 -3.04
CA TYR A 135 -7.28 -14.23 -3.10
C TYR A 135 -8.79 -14.38 -3.26
N ALA A 136 -9.55 -13.57 -2.52
CA ALA A 136 -11.00 -13.52 -2.51
C ALA A 136 -11.50 -12.16 -3.05
N GLY A 137 -12.69 -11.73 -2.63
CA GLY A 137 -13.30 -10.45 -3.00
C GLY A 137 -12.67 -9.24 -2.30
N GLY A 138 -11.35 -9.05 -2.43
CA GLY A 138 -10.61 -7.96 -1.76
C GLY A 138 -9.75 -8.40 -0.60
N TRP A 139 -9.54 -9.71 -0.44
CA TRP A 139 -8.87 -10.25 0.75
C TRP A 139 -7.88 -11.34 0.37
N GLN A 140 -6.77 -11.39 1.10
CA GLN A 140 -5.93 -12.58 1.20
C GLN A 140 -6.54 -13.51 2.24
N VAL A 141 -6.70 -14.78 1.88
CA VAL A 141 -7.26 -15.82 2.76
C VAL A 141 -6.22 -16.91 2.91
N PHE A 142 -5.60 -16.94 4.09
CA PHE A 142 -4.53 -17.87 4.43
C PHE A 142 -5.09 -19.28 4.64
N GLN A 143 -4.35 -20.28 4.16
CA GLN A 143 -4.75 -21.68 4.23
C GLN A 143 -4.26 -22.39 5.49
N ASN A 144 -3.26 -21.79 6.16
CA ASN A 144 -2.68 -22.30 7.39
C ASN A 144 -3.30 -21.58 8.60
N GLY A 145 -3.36 -22.25 9.75
CA GLY A 145 -3.93 -21.68 10.98
C GLY A 145 -5.46 -21.59 10.95
N PRO A 146 -6.08 -20.66 11.71
CA PRO A 146 -7.54 -20.55 11.84
C PRO A 146 -8.26 -19.99 10.59
N GLY A 147 -7.55 -19.83 9.46
CA GLY A 147 -8.12 -19.25 8.24
C GLY A 147 -8.14 -17.73 8.28
N GLU A 148 -6.99 -17.13 8.61
CA GLU A 148 -6.80 -15.68 8.67
C GLU A 148 -7.20 -14.99 7.36
N ILE A 149 -7.91 -13.86 7.50
CA ILE A 149 -8.28 -12.99 6.39
C ILE A 149 -7.62 -11.63 6.60
N SER A 150 -6.86 -11.17 5.62
CA SER A 150 -6.15 -9.90 5.71
C SER A 150 -6.01 -9.18 4.39
N HIS A 151 -5.66 -7.90 4.46
CA HIS A 151 -5.25 -7.11 3.31
C HIS A 151 -4.33 -5.96 3.72
N ALA A 152 -3.28 -5.75 2.95
CA ALA A 152 -2.35 -4.65 3.12
C ALA A 152 -2.63 -3.52 2.11
N GLY A 153 -2.65 -2.29 2.59
CA GLY A 153 -2.73 -1.08 1.78
C GLY A 153 -1.39 -0.37 1.72
N SER A 154 -0.96 0.00 0.52
CA SER A 154 0.28 0.74 0.32
C SER A 154 0.09 1.82 -0.74
N ASN A 155 0.20 3.07 -0.31
CA ASN A 155 0.26 4.25 -1.16
C ASN A 155 1.63 4.93 -0.97
N PRO A 156 2.07 5.82 -1.88
CA PRO A 156 3.39 6.44 -1.76
C PRO A 156 3.66 7.19 -0.45
N ASN A 157 2.61 7.59 0.27
CA ASN A 157 2.67 8.39 1.50
C ASN A 157 1.81 7.88 2.67
N PHE A 158 1.20 6.68 2.55
CA PHE A 158 0.41 6.04 3.62
C PHE A 158 0.54 4.51 3.49
N SER A 159 0.44 3.79 4.59
CA SER A 159 0.17 2.35 4.56
C SER A 159 -0.89 1.96 5.58
N SER A 160 -1.56 0.85 5.33
CA SER A 160 -2.59 0.30 6.22
C SER A 160 -2.52 -1.22 6.22
N PHE A 161 -3.05 -1.84 7.26
CA PHE A 161 -3.21 -3.28 7.32
C PHE A 161 -4.48 -3.62 8.08
N VAL A 162 -5.26 -4.56 7.55
CA VAL A 162 -6.44 -5.10 8.21
C VAL A 162 -6.29 -6.61 8.27
N VAL A 163 -6.51 -7.19 9.43
CA VAL A 163 -6.51 -8.63 9.65
C VAL A 163 -7.64 -9.01 10.59
N PHE A 164 -8.35 -10.09 10.31
CA PHE A 164 -9.45 -10.55 11.16
C PHE A 164 -9.66 -12.06 11.06
N HIS A 165 -10.11 -12.63 12.18
CA HIS A 165 -10.45 -14.04 12.33
C HIS A 165 -11.95 -14.13 12.69
N PRO A 166 -12.83 -14.43 11.72
CA PRO A 166 -14.29 -14.42 11.95
C PRO A 166 -14.78 -15.39 13.03
N GLN A 167 -14.14 -16.55 13.21
CA GLN A 167 -14.61 -17.57 14.16
C GLN A 167 -14.36 -17.11 15.61
N GLU A 168 -13.20 -16.52 15.86
CA GLU A 168 -12.74 -16.00 17.14
C GLU A 168 -13.30 -14.60 17.43
N LYS A 169 -13.91 -13.94 16.43
CA LYS A 169 -14.43 -12.57 16.50
C LYS A 169 -13.33 -11.55 16.86
N LEU A 170 -12.12 -11.77 16.33
CA LEU A 170 -10.97 -10.90 16.51
C LEU A 170 -10.69 -10.13 15.24
N GLY A 171 -10.40 -8.85 15.35
CA GLY A 171 -10.06 -8.01 14.20
C GLY A 171 -9.18 -6.84 14.59
N VAL A 172 -8.24 -6.51 13.71
CA VAL A 172 -7.24 -5.46 13.88
C VAL A 172 -7.17 -4.64 12.60
N ALA A 173 -7.20 -3.31 12.74
CA ALA A 173 -6.86 -2.36 11.68
C ALA A 173 -5.75 -1.43 12.17
N VAL A 174 -4.71 -1.28 11.37
CA VAL A 174 -3.61 -0.35 11.58
C VAL A 174 -3.52 0.58 10.39
N MET A 175 -3.39 1.88 10.64
CA MET A 175 -3.23 2.91 9.61
C MET A 175 -2.04 3.79 9.99
N ALA A 176 -1.16 4.03 9.03
CA ALA A 176 0.04 4.84 9.20
C ALA A 176 0.16 5.88 8.09
N ASN A 177 0.70 7.04 8.45
CA ASN A 177 0.86 8.18 7.56
C ASN A 177 2.20 8.21 6.82
N MET A 178 2.80 7.04 6.63
CA MET A 178 3.99 6.82 5.83
C MET A 178 3.93 5.41 5.27
N ASN A 179 4.40 5.21 4.04
CA ASN A 179 4.51 3.86 3.49
C ASN A 179 5.60 3.08 4.23
N SER A 180 5.19 2.04 4.95
CA SER A 180 6.08 1.26 5.80
C SER A 180 5.57 -0.17 5.99
N ASP A 181 6.50 -1.12 5.95
CA ASP A 181 6.26 -2.54 6.25
C ASP A 181 5.92 -2.74 7.74
N TYR A 182 6.33 -1.80 8.60
CA TYR A 182 6.00 -1.83 10.03
C TYR A 182 4.49 -1.81 10.29
N THR A 183 3.69 -1.19 9.42
CA THR A 183 2.23 -1.13 9.59
C THR A 183 1.61 -2.54 9.60
N GLN A 184 2.01 -3.38 8.65
CA GLN A 184 1.58 -4.78 8.60
C GLN A 184 2.14 -5.57 9.78
N ASN A 185 3.43 -5.40 10.08
CA ASN A 185 4.06 -6.10 11.21
C ASN A 185 3.39 -5.77 12.56
N ILE A 186 3.01 -4.51 12.78
CA ILE A 186 2.30 -4.09 13.99
C ILE A 186 0.92 -4.76 14.05
N GLY A 187 0.17 -4.76 12.94
CA GLY A 187 -1.16 -5.36 12.94
C GLY A 187 -1.13 -6.88 13.12
N GLN A 188 -0.17 -7.57 12.50
CA GLN A 188 0.05 -9.00 12.73
C GLN A 188 0.48 -9.27 14.18
N ALA A 189 1.43 -8.51 14.72
CA ALA A 189 1.88 -8.66 16.11
C ALA A 189 0.74 -8.49 17.12
N ILE A 190 -0.18 -7.56 16.87
CA ILE A 190 -1.38 -7.39 17.70
C ILE A 190 -2.28 -8.62 17.56
N MET A 191 -2.52 -9.12 16.34
CA MET A 191 -3.33 -10.32 16.13
C MET A 191 -2.72 -11.54 16.82
N ASP A 192 -1.43 -11.80 16.63
CA ASP A 192 -0.69 -12.89 17.28
C ASP A 192 -0.82 -12.81 18.81
N THR A 193 -0.73 -11.59 19.38
CA THR A 193 -0.95 -11.36 20.81
C THR A 193 -2.37 -11.71 21.25
N LEU A 194 -3.38 -11.36 20.45
CA LEU A 194 -4.80 -11.64 20.74
C LEU A 194 -5.12 -13.14 20.68
N VAL A 195 -4.48 -13.89 19.78
CA VAL A 195 -4.66 -15.36 19.68
C VAL A 195 -3.73 -16.16 20.60
N GLY A 196 -2.84 -15.49 21.34
CA GLY A 196 -1.91 -16.12 22.28
C GLY A 196 -0.70 -16.78 21.62
N GLU A 197 -0.36 -16.39 20.39
CA GLU A 197 0.82 -16.85 19.67
C GLU A 197 2.06 -16.00 20.02
N SER A 198 3.25 -16.51 19.67
CA SER A 198 4.50 -15.79 19.88
C SER A 198 4.66 -14.68 18.86
N VAL A 199 4.80 -13.44 19.33
CA VAL A 199 4.99 -12.27 18.47
C VAL A 199 6.37 -12.29 17.79
N VAL A 200 6.38 -12.19 16.46
CA VAL A 200 7.62 -12.03 15.69
C VAL A 200 7.82 -10.56 15.31
N THR A 201 8.69 -9.84 16.02
CA THR A 201 8.91 -8.39 15.80
C THR A 201 10.09 -8.04 14.91
N ASN A 202 10.78 -9.01 14.31
CA ASN A 202 12.05 -8.78 13.57
C ASN A 202 11.87 -8.24 12.14
N GLY A 203 10.81 -7.47 11.90
CA GLY A 203 10.53 -6.87 10.59
C GLY A 203 11.59 -5.83 10.21
N LYS A 204 12.16 -5.94 9.00
CA LYS A 204 12.90 -4.86 8.35
C LYS A 204 11.93 -4.05 7.51
N ASP A 205 12.14 -2.73 7.46
CA ASP A 205 11.39 -1.88 6.55
C ASP A 205 12.19 -1.67 5.25
N THR A 206 11.57 -2.03 4.14
CA THR A 206 12.16 -2.01 2.80
C THR A 206 12.50 -0.58 2.39
N TYR A 207 11.60 0.38 2.60
CA TYR A 207 11.81 1.77 2.21
C TYR A 207 12.91 2.44 3.03
N LYS A 208 12.97 2.19 4.34
CA LYS A 208 14.05 2.64 5.22
C LYS A 208 15.39 2.04 4.81
N SER A 209 15.41 0.76 4.42
CA SER A 209 16.62 0.09 3.96
C SER A 209 17.12 0.67 2.63
N ILE A 210 16.22 0.90 1.67
CA ILE A 210 16.54 1.53 0.38
C ILE A 210 17.04 2.96 0.59
N ASP A 211 16.40 3.75 1.44
CA ASP A 211 16.82 5.12 1.73
C ASP A 211 18.19 5.16 2.39
N ALA A 212 18.46 4.30 3.38
CA ALA A 212 19.77 4.21 4.02
C ALA A 212 20.88 3.79 3.04
N PHE A 213 20.60 2.83 2.16
CA PHE A 213 21.52 2.45 1.10
C PHE A 213 21.79 3.62 0.15
N SER A 214 20.72 4.32 -0.29
CA SER A 214 20.81 5.47 -1.20
C SER A 214 21.64 6.61 -0.59
N VAL A 215 21.42 6.93 0.68
CA VAL A 215 22.21 7.94 1.41
C VAL A 215 23.67 7.52 1.50
N THR A 216 23.93 6.25 1.81
CA THR A 216 25.31 5.73 1.88
C THR A 216 26.01 5.88 0.53
N VAL A 217 25.36 5.53 -0.59
CA VAL A 217 25.91 5.71 -1.93
C VAL A 217 26.19 7.19 -2.22
N LEU A 218 25.26 8.09 -1.88
CA LEU A 218 25.44 9.53 -2.08
C LEU A 218 26.62 10.10 -1.28
N LEU A 219 26.84 9.61 -0.05
CA LEU A 219 27.96 10.03 0.80
C LEU A 219 29.32 9.74 0.15
N PHE A 220 29.46 8.70 -0.67
CA PHE A 220 30.70 8.40 -1.39
C PHE A 220 30.74 8.99 -2.81
N MET A 221 29.62 8.93 -3.55
CA MET A 221 29.56 9.40 -4.93
C MET A 221 29.68 10.92 -5.07
N VAL A 222 29.11 11.69 -4.13
CA VAL A 222 29.15 13.16 -4.22
C VAL A 222 30.58 13.68 -4.05
N PRO A 223 31.34 13.31 -3.00
CA PRO A 223 32.75 13.70 -2.89
C PRO A 223 33.60 13.22 -4.06
N PHE A 224 33.41 11.97 -4.50
CA PHE A 224 34.13 11.43 -5.66
C PHE A 224 33.88 12.25 -6.95
N SER A 225 32.63 12.63 -7.19
CA SER A 225 32.25 13.48 -8.33
C SER A 225 32.86 14.87 -8.22
N ILE A 226 32.84 15.49 -7.03
CA ILE A 226 33.45 16.80 -6.78
C ILE A 226 34.96 16.76 -7.03
N ILE A 227 35.66 15.73 -6.53
CA ILE A 227 37.10 15.53 -6.74
C ILE A 227 37.40 15.34 -8.23
N THR A 228 36.59 14.55 -8.93
CA THR A 228 36.75 14.33 -10.38
C THR A 228 36.58 15.63 -11.17
N LEU A 229 35.52 16.40 -10.87
CA LEU A 229 35.29 17.71 -11.48
C LEU A 229 36.41 18.71 -11.17
N TYR A 230 36.94 18.71 -9.95
CA TYR A 230 38.09 19.52 -9.56
C TYR A 230 39.33 19.19 -10.39
N PHE A 231 39.64 17.90 -10.59
CA PHE A 231 40.77 17.50 -11.44
C PHE A 231 40.55 17.84 -12.92
N ILE A 232 39.34 17.63 -13.45
CA ILE A 232 38.98 18.05 -14.82
C ILE A 232 39.21 19.57 -14.98
N PHE A 233 38.75 20.36 -14.01
CA PHE A 233 38.92 21.81 -14.00
C PHE A 233 40.41 22.22 -13.95
N ILE A 234 41.22 21.58 -13.12
CA ILE A 234 42.68 21.80 -13.09
C ILE A 234 43.30 21.49 -14.45
N VAL A 235 42.94 20.35 -15.06
CA VAL A 235 43.46 19.94 -16.38
C VAL A 235 43.11 21.00 -17.42
N MET A 236 41.86 21.49 -17.44
CA MET A 236 41.43 22.56 -18.33
C MET A 236 42.27 23.83 -18.15
N ILE A 237 42.52 24.27 -16.91
CA ILE A 237 43.38 25.43 -16.63
C ILE A 237 44.81 25.19 -17.12
N GLN A 238 45.37 24.00 -16.91
CA GLN A 238 46.72 23.67 -17.35
C GLN A 238 46.86 23.66 -18.87
N VAL A 239 45.83 23.18 -19.59
CA VAL A 239 45.77 23.25 -21.06
C VAL A 239 45.66 24.71 -21.53
N TYR A 240 44.79 25.52 -20.93
CA TYR A 240 44.66 26.94 -21.24
C TYR A 240 45.96 27.72 -21.01
N LYS A 241 46.64 27.47 -19.89
CA LYS A 241 47.95 28.06 -19.56
C LYS A 241 49.12 27.44 -20.35
N LYS A 242 48.86 26.56 -21.33
CA LYS A 242 49.86 25.83 -22.13
C LYS A 242 50.88 25.02 -21.31
N LYS A 243 50.57 24.70 -20.06
CA LYS A 243 51.37 23.82 -19.18
C LYS A 243 51.16 22.33 -19.51
N ARG A 244 50.05 22.00 -20.16
CA ARG A 244 49.77 20.68 -20.76
C ARG A 244 49.33 20.87 -22.21
N LYS A 245 49.66 19.89 -23.05
CA LYS A 245 49.20 19.80 -24.45
C LYS A 245 48.43 18.51 -24.65
N LEU A 246 47.38 18.55 -25.45
CA LEU A 246 46.69 17.34 -25.89
C LEU A 246 47.61 16.63 -26.89
N GLU A 247 48.09 15.44 -26.55
CA GLU A 247 48.78 14.59 -27.53
C GLU A 247 47.74 14.09 -28.54
N LYS A 248 48.07 14.17 -29.84
CA LYS A 248 47.31 13.45 -30.87
C LYS A 248 47.51 11.95 -30.66
N ASN A 249 46.41 11.20 -30.71
CA ASN A 249 46.37 9.76 -30.47
C ASN A 249 47.53 9.02 -31.18
N LYS A 250 48.38 8.34 -30.41
CA LYS A 250 49.54 7.58 -30.91
C LYS A 250 49.20 6.14 -31.30
N PHE A 251 47.94 5.73 -31.24
CA PHE A 251 47.51 4.43 -31.71
C PHE A 251 47.26 4.48 -33.23
N LYS A 252 48.30 4.10 -33.97
CA LYS A 252 48.24 3.61 -35.35
C LYS A 252 48.50 2.11 -35.32
#